data_AF-W7C6E7-F1
#
_entry.id   AF-W7C6E7-F1
#
_cell.length_a   1.000
_cell.length_b   1.000
_cell.length_c   1.000
_cell.angle_alpha   90.00
_cell.angle_beta   90.00
_cell.angle_gamma   90.00
#
_symmetry.space_group_name_H-M   'P 1'
#
loop_
_entity.id
_entity.type
_entity.pdbx_description
1 polymer ?
#
loop_
_entity_poly.entity_id
_entity_poly.type
_entity_poly.pdbx_seq_one_letter_code
_entity_poly.pdbx_strand_id
1 'polypeptide(L)'
;MFAYDIYEPIDRKVEDTFPTIFTLHGAGADELDIPGILESVMDRFVIVGIRGNVQQGPGYSYYKMVAEGEPSEKAITYAANSIHEFIETIVKQYPSIDRKKNVFTWL
;
A
#
# COMPACT_ATOMS: atom_id res chain seq x y z
N MET A 1 12.41 6.46 1.89
CA MET A 1 11.04 6.97 2.10
C MET A 1 10.09 5.99 1.41
N PHE A 2 8.89 5.74 1.93
CA PHE A 2 7.90 4.97 1.19
C PHE A 2 7.51 5.70 -0.10
N ALA A 3 7.09 4.94 -1.11
CA ALA A 3 6.46 5.47 -2.32
C ALA A 3 5.10 4.77 -2.50
N TYR A 4 4.26 5.30 -3.38
CA TYR A 4 3.00 4.66 -3.71
C TYR A 4 2.53 5.09 -5.10
N ASP A 5 1.71 4.23 -5.70
CA ASP A 5 0.84 4.57 -6.81
C ASP A 5 -0.62 4.45 -6.39
N ILE A 6 -1.46 5.30 -6.98
CA ILE A 6 -2.89 5.37 -6.69
C ILE A 6 -3.69 5.26 -7.99
N TYR A 7 -4.70 4.40 -7.97
CA TYR A 7 -5.64 4.17 -9.05
C TYR A 7 -7.02 4.51 -8.54
N GLU A 8 -7.67 5.46 -9.20
CA GLU A 8 -9.02 5.90 -8.87
C GLU A 8 -9.99 5.43 -9.96
N PRO A 9 -11.27 5.19 -9.62
CA PRO A 9 -12.27 4.83 -10.61
C PRO A 9 -12.37 5.86 -11.74
N ILE A 10 -12.46 5.35 -12.98
CA ILE A 10 -12.63 6.17 -14.18
C ILE A 10 -13.97 6.91 -14.10
N ASP A 11 -14.00 8.16 -14.57
CA ASP A 11 -15.17 9.05 -14.59
C ASP A 11 -15.77 9.41 -13.21
N ARG A 12 -15.03 9.20 -12.12
CA ARG A 12 -15.45 9.67 -10.80
C ARG A 12 -15.63 11.19 -10.78
N LYS A 13 -16.54 11.66 -9.94
CA LYS A 13 -16.67 13.09 -9.64
C LYS A 13 -15.72 13.48 -8.51
N VAL A 14 -15.52 14.80 -8.35
CA VAL A 14 -14.60 15.34 -7.34
C VAL A 14 -15.09 15.05 -5.92
N GLU A 15 -16.41 15.05 -5.73
CA GLU A 15 -17.10 14.81 -4.47
C GLU A 15 -17.29 13.33 -4.11
N ASP A 16 -17.01 12.41 -5.04
CA ASP A 16 -17.19 10.98 -4.80
C ASP A 16 -16.14 10.44 -3.83
N THR A 17 -16.57 9.52 -2.97
CA THR A 17 -15.68 8.76 -2.10
C THR A 17 -15.88 7.28 -2.29
N PHE A 18 -14.79 6.51 -2.22
CA PHE A 18 -14.77 5.09 -2.52
C PHE A 18 -14.14 4.32 -1.37
N PRO A 19 -14.59 3.07 -1.12
CA PRO A 19 -13.79 2.15 -0.30
C PRO A 19 -12.40 2.00 -0.92
N THR A 20 -11.39 1.86 -0.08
CA THR A 20 -9.99 1.84 -0.53
C THR A 20 -9.33 0.51 -0.19
N ILE A 21 -8.61 -0.05 -1.16
CA ILE A 21 -7.75 -1.22 -0.97
C ILE A 21 -6.30 -0.73 -0.93
N PHE A 22 -5.67 -0.85 0.24
CA PHE A 22 -4.24 -0.67 0.38
C PHE A 22 -3.54 -2.02 0.15
N THR A 23 -2.61 -2.05 -0.78
CA THR A 23 -1.85 -3.25 -1.12
C THR A 23 -0.42 -3.11 -0.64
N LEU A 24 0.10 -4.20 -0.07
CA LEU A 24 1.47 -4.32 0.37
C LEU A 24 2.11 -5.50 -0.37
N HIS A 25 3.08 -5.21 -1.24
CA HIS A 25 3.80 -6.22 -2.04
C HIS A 25 4.74 -7.12 -1.20
N GLY A 26 5.05 -8.32 -1.70
CA GLY A 26 6.09 -9.19 -1.13
C GLY A 26 7.52 -8.65 -1.22
N ALA A 27 8.48 -9.25 -0.51
CA ALA A 27 9.87 -8.80 -0.53
C ALA A 27 10.52 -8.96 -1.92
N GLY A 28 11.17 -7.90 -2.42
CA GLY A 28 11.82 -7.87 -3.74
C GLY A 28 10.91 -7.44 -4.89
N ALA A 29 9.64 -7.14 -4.62
CA ALA A 29 8.63 -6.58 -5.53
C ALA A 29 8.51 -5.06 -5.37
N ASP A 30 7.56 -4.43 -6.06
CA ASP A 30 7.25 -3.00 -5.97
C ASP A 30 5.74 -2.66 -5.97
N GLU A 31 5.39 -1.37 -5.99
CA GLU A 31 4.02 -0.84 -5.92
C GLU A 31 3.16 -1.12 -7.15
N LEU A 32 3.77 -1.45 -8.30
CA LEU A 32 3.11 -1.65 -9.58
C LEU A 32 2.67 -3.11 -9.80
N ASP A 33 3.20 -4.05 -9.01
CA ASP A 33 2.96 -5.49 -9.19
C ASP A 33 1.51 -5.91 -8.86
N ILE A 34 0.88 -5.24 -7.88
CA ILE A 34 -0.44 -5.64 -7.36
C ILE A 34 -1.63 -4.99 -8.10
N PRO A 35 -1.58 -3.72 -8.51
CA PRO A 35 -2.71 -3.08 -9.20
C PRO A 35 -3.27 -3.88 -10.38
N GLY A 36 -2.43 -4.50 -11.22
CA GLY A 36 -2.88 -5.33 -12.35
C GLY A 36 -3.74 -6.54 -11.96
N ILE A 37 -3.59 -7.05 -10.73
CA ILE A 37 -4.41 -8.16 -10.21
C ILE A 37 -5.82 -7.67 -9.83
N LEU A 38 -5.95 -6.39 -9.50
CA LEU A 38 -7.18 -5.78 -8.98
C LEU A 38 -8.01 -5.05 -10.05
N GLU A 39 -7.67 -5.18 -11.34
CA GLU A 39 -8.38 -4.54 -12.45
C GLU A 39 -9.90 -4.71 -12.39
N SER A 40 -10.37 -5.92 -12.06
CA SER A 40 -11.81 -6.25 -11.97
C SER A 40 -12.60 -5.52 -10.87
N VAL A 41 -11.90 -4.81 -9.96
CA VAL A 41 -12.52 -4.05 -8.87
C VAL A 41 -12.19 -2.55 -8.91
N MET A 42 -11.36 -2.09 -9.86
CA MET A 42 -10.92 -0.69 -9.95
C MET A 42 -12.05 0.30 -10.30
N ASP A 43 -13.20 -0.19 -10.76
CA ASP A 43 -14.40 0.62 -11.01
C ASP A 43 -15.14 1.01 -9.71
N ARG A 44 -14.86 0.31 -8.60
CA ARG A 44 -15.60 0.44 -7.32
C ARG A 44 -14.72 0.81 -6.14
N PHE A 45 -13.40 0.73 -6.31
CA PHE A 45 -12.43 0.96 -5.24
C PHE A 45 -11.36 1.93 -5.70
N VAL A 46 -10.88 2.75 -4.77
CA VAL A 46 -9.54 3.34 -4.90
C VAL A 46 -8.53 2.25 -4.54
N ILE A 47 -7.51 2.07 -5.36
CA ILE A 47 -6.41 1.13 -5.10
C ILE A 47 -5.16 1.95 -4.81
N VAL A 48 -4.50 1.66 -3.69
CA VAL A 48 -3.22 2.28 -3.32
C VAL A 48 -2.18 1.20 -3.14
N GLY A 49 -1.23 1.12 -4.07
CA GLY A 49 -0.07 0.25 -3.95
C GLY A 49 1.05 0.98 -3.22
N ILE A 50 1.51 0.43 -2.09
CA ILE A 50 2.59 1.05 -1.31
C ILE A 50 3.89 0.30 -1.59
N ARG A 51 4.95 1.03 -1.89
CA ARG A 51 6.31 0.50 -2.01
C ARG A 51 7.05 0.58 -0.70
N GLY A 52 7.70 -0.52 -0.33
CA GLY A 52 8.64 -0.59 0.77
C GLY A 52 9.77 0.46 0.68
N ASN A 53 10.27 0.90 1.84
CA ASN A 53 11.31 1.93 1.92
C ASN A 53 12.74 1.35 2.01
N VAL A 54 12.90 0.03 2.00
CA VAL A 54 14.18 -0.68 2.04
C VAL A 54 14.43 -1.33 0.67
N GLN A 55 15.61 -1.10 0.08
CA GLN A 55 16.01 -1.79 -1.15
C GLN A 55 16.27 -3.27 -0.87
N GLN A 56 15.66 -4.16 -1.65
CA GLN A 56 15.81 -5.61 -1.56
C GLN A 56 16.01 -6.21 -2.95
N GLY A 57 17.28 -6.44 -3.33
CA GLY A 57 17.61 -6.87 -4.68
C GLY A 57 17.13 -5.84 -5.72
N PRO A 58 16.41 -6.24 -6.78
CA PRO A 58 15.90 -5.31 -7.79
C PRO A 58 14.71 -4.47 -7.30
N GLY A 59 13.97 -4.92 -6.28
CA GLY A 59 12.79 -4.25 -5.74
C GLY A 59 12.97 -3.83 -4.28
N TYR A 60 11.89 -3.95 -3.50
CA TYR A 60 11.79 -3.32 -2.18
C TYR A 60 11.26 -4.25 -1.09
N SER A 61 11.40 -3.82 0.16
CA SER A 61 10.77 -4.43 1.33
C SER A 61 10.43 -3.36 2.38
N TYR A 62 9.55 -3.69 3.33
CA TYR A 62 9.14 -2.77 4.41
C TYR A 62 10.06 -2.80 5.62
N TYR A 63 10.82 -3.88 5.76
CA TYR A 63 11.84 -4.07 6.78
C TYR A 63 12.99 -4.86 6.17
N LYS A 64 14.16 -4.79 6.80
CA LYS A 64 15.33 -5.53 6.37
C LYS A 64 15.11 -7.02 6.60
N MET A 65 15.20 -7.81 5.52
CA MET A 65 15.20 -9.27 5.62
C MET A 65 16.47 -9.74 6.32
N VAL A 66 16.34 -10.75 7.19
CA VAL A 66 17.48 -11.42 7.81
C VAL A 66 17.89 -12.62 6.94
N ALA A 67 19.19 -12.88 6.85
CA ALA A 67 19.71 -13.97 6.02
C ALA A 67 19.38 -15.36 6.60
N GLU A 68 19.27 -15.45 7.93
CA GLU A 68 18.85 -16.65 8.66
C GLU A 68 17.89 -16.24 9.79
N GLY A 69 16.87 -17.07 10.02
CA GLY A 69 15.86 -16.84 11.05
C GLY A 69 14.75 -15.88 10.63
N GLU A 70 13.96 -15.44 11.61
CA GLU A 70 12.85 -14.49 11.41
C GLU A 70 13.29 -13.05 11.75
N PRO A 71 12.69 -12.03 11.11
CA PRO A 71 12.90 -10.65 11.50
C PRO A 71 12.52 -10.44 12.97
N SER A 72 13.28 -9.61 13.68
CA SER A 72 12.93 -9.28 15.07
C SER A 72 11.55 -8.62 15.16
N GLU A 73 10.79 -8.93 16.20
CA GLU A 73 9.50 -8.28 16.51
C GLU A 73 9.62 -6.74 16.45
N LYS A 74 10.71 -6.19 17.01
CA LYS A 74 10.97 -4.74 16.98
C LYS A 74 11.01 -4.17 15.56
N ALA A 75 11.61 -4.88 14.61
CA ALA A 75 11.70 -4.44 13.21
C ALA A 75 10.32 -4.50 12.53
N ILE A 76 9.56 -5.57 12.78
CA ILE A 76 8.21 -5.74 12.25
C ILE A 76 7.28 -4.66 12.79
N THR A 77 7.27 -4.46 14.11
CA THR A 77 6.46 -3.43 14.78
C THR A 77 6.82 -2.03 14.30
N TYR A 78 8.10 -1.73 14.13
CA TYR A 78 8.54 -0.45 13.57
C TYR A 78 8.02 -0.24 12.14
N ALA A 79 8.14 -1.26 11.29
CA ALA A 79 7.65 -1.19 9.91
C ALA A 79 6.12 -1.03 9.87
N ALA A 80 5.38 -1.79 10.66
CA ALA A 80 3.92 -1.71 10.74
C ALA A 80 3.45 -0.32 11.17
N ASN A 81 4.04 0.26 12.22
CA ASN A 81 3.72 1.62 12.67
C ASN A 81 4.07 2.66 11.61
N SER A 82 5.23 2.52 10.95
CA SER A 82 5.66 3.44 9.90
C SER A 82 4.73 3.40 8.68
N ILE A 83 4.26 2.21 8.29
CA ILE A 83 3.27 2.03 7.22
C ILE A 83 1.93 2.64 7.64
N HIS A 84 1.49 2.40 8.87
CA HIS A 84 0.24 2.97 9.38
C HIS A 84 0.25 4.51 9.33
N GLU A 85 1.32 5.13 9.84
CA GLU A 85 1.49 6.58 9.77
C GLU A 85 1.50 7.08 8.31
N PHE A 86 2.16 6.35 7.42
CA PHE A 86 2.17 6.69 6.00
C PHE A 86 0.79 6.62 5.37
N ILE A 87 0.00 5.58 5.68
CA ILE A 87 -1.37 5.44 5.20
C ILE A 87 -2.26 6.59 5.70
N GLU A 88 -2.09 7.01 6.96
CA GLU A 88 -2.79 8.18 7.50
C GLU A 88 -2.44 9.47 6.73
N THR A 89 -1.23 9.60 6.16
CA THR A 89 -0.91 10.73 5.28
C THR A 89 -1.64 10.67 3.95
N ILE A 90 -1.72 9.49 3.33
CA ILE A 90 -2.42 9.27 2.05
C ILE A 90 -3.93 9.54 2.23
N VAL A 91 -4.55 8.98 3.27
CA VAL A 91 -5.98 9.17 3.59
C VAL A 91 -6.33 10.65 3.82
N LYS A 92 -5.38 11.47 4.29
CA LYS A 92 -5.57 12.92 4.43
C LYS A 92 -5.37 13.67 3.12
N GLN A 93 -4.50 13.18 2.25
CA GLN A 93 -4.14 13.79 0.97
C GLN A 93 -5.22 13.58 -0.11
N TYR A 94 -5.90 12.43 -0.13
CA TYR A 94 -6.83 12.06 -1.19
C TYR A 94 -8.30 12.13 -0.73
N PRO A 95 -9.08 13.11 -1.21
CA PRO A 95 -10.49 13.25 -0.81
C PRO A 95 -11.39 12.13 -1.32
N SER A 96 -10.96 11.39 -2.35
CA SER A 96 -11.66 10.23 -2.92
C SER A 96 -11.68 9.00 -2.00
N ILE A 97 -10.87 8.98 -0.93
CA ILE A 97 -10.80 7.86 0.00
C ILE A 97 -11.88 7.99 1.08
N ASP A 98 -12.78 6.99 1.16
CA ASP A 98 -13.71 6.84 2.29
C ASP A 98 -12.94 6.35 3.53
N ARG A 99 -12.68 7.27 4.46
CA ARG A 99 -11.93 7.02 5.71
C ARG A 99 -12.49 5.90 6.58
N LYS A 100 -13.76 5.53 6.40
CA LYS A 100 -14.42 4.49 7.21
C LYS A 100 -14.37 3.11 6.56
N LYS A 101 -13.93 3.00 5.29
CA LYS A 101 -13.99 1.75 4.51
C LYS A 101 -12.64 1.43 3.86
N ASN A 102 -11.70 1.00 4.68
CA ASN A 102 -10.37 0.58 4.23
C ASN A 102 -10.25 -0.95 4.33
N VAL A 103 -9.70 -1.56 3.29
CA VAL A 103 -9.32 -2.98 3.24
C VAL A 103 -7.81 -3.04 3.02
N PHE A 104 -7.13 -3.89 3.78
CA PHE A 104 -5.69 -4.11 3.65
C PHE A 104 -5.46 -5.52 3.13
N THR A 105 -4.67 -5.65 2.08
CA THR A 105 -4.30 -6.96 1.52
C THR A 105 -2.80 -7.07 1.39
N TRP A 106 -2.30 -8.27 1.72
CA TRP A 106 -0.93 -8.69 1.50
C TRP A 106 -0.97 -9.68 0.34
N LEU A 107 -0.37 -9.32 -0.79
CA LEU A 107 -0.33 -10.14 -2.00
C LEU A 107 1.12 -10.31 -2.46
#